data_AF-A0A1W1I846-F1
#
_entry.id   AF-A0A1W1I846-F1
#
_cell.length_a   1.000
_cell.length_b   1.000
_cell.length_c   1.000
_cell.angle_alpha   90.00
_cell.angle_beta   90.00
_cell.angle_gamma   90.00
#
_symmetry.space_group_name_H-M   'P 1'
#
loop_
_entity.id
_entity.type
_entity.pdbx_description
1 polymer ?
#
loop_
_entity_poly.entity_id
_entity_poly.type
_entity_poly.pdbx_seq_one_letter_code
_entity_poly.pdbx_strand_id
1 'polypeptide(L)' 'MSEIHVAFCCEVCRKVKDEHLVEVAGHEWCSISEYAKRHLVHAEDILLSHTYCPDCTTSYERLMLYGRGSIAPSA' A
#
# COMPACT_ATOMS: atom_id res chain seq x y z
N MET A 1 25.60 -8.09 -10.49
CA MET A 1 24.56 -8.56 -9.55
C MET A 1 23.29 -7.88 -9.99
N SER A 2 22.26 -8.62 -10.38
CA SER A 2 20.97 -8.02 -10.74
C SER A 2 20.37 -7.41 -9.49
N GLU A 3 20.04 -6.13 -9.55
CA GLU A 3 19.36 -5.42 -8.46
C GLU A 3 17.94 -5.98 -8.34
N ILE A 4 17.60 -6.53 -7.17
CA ILE A 4 16.26 -7.09 -6.93
C ILE A 4 15.38 -5.94 -6.46
N HIS A 5 14.35 -5.60 -7.23
CA HIS A 5 13.42 -4.53 -6.89
C HIS A 5 12.27 -5.09 -6.05
N VAL A 6 12.28 -4.77 -4.77
CA VAL A 6 11.21 -5.14 -3.83
C VAL A 6 10.33 -3.92 -3.60
N ALA A 7 9.02 -4.10 -3.76
CA ALA A 7 8.02 -3.08 -3.46
C ALA A 7 6.92 -3.62 -2.55
N PHE A 8 6.43 -2.80 -1.63
CA PHE A 8 5.24 -3.12 -0.87
C PHE A 8 4.00 -2.91 -1.73
N CYS A 9 3.06 -3.85 -1.73
CA CYS A 9 1.82 -3.80 -2.51
C CYS A 9 0.62 -3.85 -1.57
N CYS A 10 -0.32 -2.92 -1.74
CA CYS A 10 -1.55 -2.91 -0.97
C CYS A 10 -2.50 -4.01 -1.48
N GLU A 11 -2.92 -4.89 -0.59
CA GLU A 11 -3.84 -5.99 -0.95
C GLU A 11 -5.20 -5.50 -1.47
N VAL A 12 -5.63 -4.32 -1.03
CA VAL A 12 -6.96 -3.79 -1.34
C VAL A 12 -6.95 -2.95 -2.62
N CYS A 13 -6.07 -1.94 -2.69
CA CYS A 13 -6.07 -0.98 -3.78
C CYS A 13 -4.96 -1.21 -4.82
N ARG A 14 -4.10 -2.23 -4.62
CA ARG A 14 -3.00 -2.62 -5.52
C ARG A 14 -1.97 -1.52 -5.82
N LYS A 15 -2.01 -0.41 -5.09
CA LYS A 15 -0.94 0.58 -5.10
C LYS A 15 0.33 -0.02 -4.50
N VAL A 16 1.49 0.47 -4.95
CA VAL A 16 2.80 0.03 -4.51
C VAL A 16 3.62 1.16 -3.88
N LYS A 17 4.56 0.80 -3.00
CA LYS A 17 5.50 1.72 -2.35
C LYS A 17 6.90 1.11 -2.34
N ASP A 18 7.90 1.95 -2.57
CA ASP A 18 9.31 1.59 -2.42
C ASP A 18 9.70 1.37 -0.94
N GLU A 19 10.55 0.37 -0.70
CA GLU A 19 11.17 0.10 0.60
C GLU A 19 12.39 1.02 0.84
N HIS A 20 13.11 1.41 -0.21
CA HIS A 20 14.40 2.08 -0.11
C HIS A 20 14.34 3.62 -0.09
N LEU A 21 13.22 4.22 -0.50
CA LEU A 21 13.01 5.67 -0.49
C LEU A 21 12.54 6.14 0.90
N VAL A 22 13.47 6.09 1.87
CA VAL A 22 13.16 6.36 3.28
C VAL A 22 13.04 7.87 3.60
N GLU A 23 13.59 8.80 2.80
CA GLU A 23 13.84 10.16 3.35
C GLU A 23 13.38 11.35 2.51
N VAL A 24 12.88 11.18 1.28
CA VAL A 24 12.38 12.33 0.50
C VAL A 24 10.86 12.38 0.59
N ALA A 25 10.39 13.02 1.67
CA ALA A 25 9.05 13.58 1.86
C ALA A 25 7.97 13.14 0.85
N GLY A 26 7.48 11.91 1.00
CA GLY A 26 6.44 11.40 0.11
C GLY A 26 6.20 9.91 0.33
N HIS A 27 5.34 9.59 1.29
CA HIS A 27 4.75 8.26 1.46
C HIS A 27 3.79 7.89 0.31
N GLU A 28 4.16 8.19 -0.93
CA GLU A 28 3.24 8.13 -2.05
C GLU A 28 3.18 6.70 -2.60
N TRP A 29 2.18 5.98 -2.09
CA TRP A 29 1.65 4.79 -2.72
C TRP A 29 1.18 5.16 -4.14
N CYS A 30 1.82 4.58 -5.16
CA CYS A 30 1.55 4.85 -6.58
C CYS A 30 1.11 3.58 -7.32
N SER A 31 0.79 3.67 -8.60
CA SER A 31 0.54 2.47 -9.41
C SER A 31 1.85 1.71 -9.70
N ILE A 32 1.75 0.39 -9.95
CA ILE A 32 2.92 -0.43 -10.33
C ILE A 32 3.61 0.10 -11.60
N SER A 33 2.85 0.67 -12.53
CA SER A 33 3.38 1.28 -13.75
C SER A 33 4.19 2.54 -13.48
N GLU A 34 3.79 3.35 -12.50
CA GLU A 34 4.56 4.54 -12.08
C GLU A 34 5.84 4.14 -11.37
N TYR A 35 5.77 3.14 -10.49
CA TYR A 35 6.95 2.57 -9.85
C TYR A 35 7.94 2.02 -10.89
N ALA A 36 7.47 1.18 -11.81
CA ALA A 36 8.28 0.60 -12.88
C ALA A 36 9.01 1.68 -13.71
N LYS A 37 8.31 2.78 -14.04
CA LYS A 37 8.89 3.93 -14.74
C LYS A 37 9.95 4.65 -13.90
N ARG A 38 9.73 4.84 -12.60
CA ARG A 38 10.66 5.54 -11.69
C ARG A 38 11.97 4.75 -11.51
N HIS A 39 11.87 3.42 -11.44
CA HIS A 39 13.01 2.53 -11.24
C HIS A 39 13.60 1.96 -12.55
N LEU A 40 13.02 2.30 -13.70
CA LEU A 40 13.43 1.81 -15.03
C LEU A 40 13.47 0.28 -15.12
N VAL A 41 12.47 -0.38 -14.53
CA VAL A 41 12.35 -1.85 -14.47
C VAL A 41 11.06 -2.30 -15.14
N HIS A 42 11.01 -3.54 -15.61
CA HIS A 42 9.76 -4.13 -16.06
C HIS A 42 8.91 -4.52 -14.84
N ALA A 43 7.59 -4.38 -14.97
CA ALA A 43 6.67 -4.70 -13.87
C ALA A 43 6.76 -6.18 -13.42
N GLU A 44 7.14 -7.06 -14.34
CA GLU A 44 7.31 -8.50 -14.12
C GLU A 44 8.54 -8.83 -13.26
N ASP A 45 9.52 -7.92 -13.23
CA ASP A 45 10.77 -8.08 -12.47
C ASP A 45 10.67 -7.52 -11.04
N ILE A 46 9.51 -6.97 -10.67
CA ILE A 46 9.27 -6.39 -9.33
C ILE A 46 8.72 -7.47 -8.41
N LEU A 47 9.43 -7.74 -7.32
CA LEU A 47 8.93 -8.59 -6.24
C LEU A 47 7.99 -7.80 -5.34
N LEU A 48 6.76 -8.28 -5.21
CA LEU A 48 5.73 -7.63 -4.40
C LEU A 48 5.65 -8.27 -3.02
N SER A 49 5.89 -7.47 -1.99
CA SER A 49 5.60 -7.82 -0.60
C SER A 49 4.24 -7.24 -0.21
N HIS A 50 3.31 -8.09 0.20
CA HIS A 50 1.92 -7.66 0.38
C HIS A 50 1.69 -7.07 1.78
N THR A 51 0.98 -5.93 1.84
CA THR A 51 0.62 -5.22 3.07
C THR A 51 -0.61 -4.34 2.83
N TYR A 52 -0.93 -3.41 3.74
CA TYR A 52 -2.02 -2.44 3.58
C TYR A 52 -1.46 -1.02 3.54
N CYS A 53 -1.96 -0.21 2.60
CA CYS A 53 -1.63 1.21 2.57
C CYS A 53 -2.41 1.98 3.66
N PRO A 54 -1.92 3.14 4.11
CA PRO A 54 -2.59 3.96 5.13
C PRO A 54 -4.04 4.31 4.81
N ASP A 55 -4.35 4.57 3.53
CA ASP A 55 -5.72 4.87 3.09
C ASP A 55 -6.67 3.69 3.32
N CYS A 56 -6.21 2.48 2.99
CA CYS A 56 -6.99 1.26 3.16
C CYS A 56 -7.11 0.85 4.63
N THR A 57 -6.04 1.02 5.42
CA THR A 57 -6.06 0.82 6.87
C THR A 57 -7.05 1.78 7.54
N THR A 58 -6.99 3.07 7.22
CA THR A 58 -7.90 4.10 7.76
C THR A 58 -9.35 3.80 7.36
N SER A 59 -9.58 3.40 6.11
CA SER A 59 -10.90 3.01 5.62
C SER A 59 -11.46 1.83 6.41
N TYR A 60 -10.63 0.81 6.67
CA TYR A 60 -11.01 -0.34 7.49
C TYR A 60 -11.34 0.06 8.94
N GLU A 61 -10.51 0.88 9.57
CA GLU A 61 -10.75 1.37 10.93
C GLU A 61 -12.08 2.13 11.04
N ARG A 62 -12.37 3.01 10.07
CA ARG A 62 -13.65 3.73 10.01
C ARG A 62 -14.83 2.77 9.88
N LEU A 63 -14.75 1.78 9.00
CA LEU A 63 -15.80 0.77 8.84
C LEU A 63 -16.02 -0.02 10.14
N MET A 64 -14.95 -0.39 10.84
CA MET A 64 -15.03 -1.07 12.14
C MET A 64 -15.69 -0.21 13.22
N LEU A 65 -15.43 1.10 13.24
CA LEU A 65 -16.09 2.04 14.16
C LEU A 65 -17.60 2.14 13.90
N TYR A 66 -18.02 2.24 12.63
CA TYR A 66 -19.45 2.23 12.28
C TYR A 66 -20.13 0.91 12.66
N GLY A 67 -19.48 -0.22 12.40
CA GLY A 67 -20.00 -1.54 12.78
C GLY A 67 -20.14 -1.70 14.30
N ARG A 68 -19.21 -1.14 15.09
CA ARG A 68 -19.28 -1.16 16.56
C ARG A 68 -20.32 -0.21 17.13
N GLY A 69 -20.51 0.97 16.53
CA GLY A 69 -21.55 1.93 16.92
C GLY A 69 -22.98 1.46 16.65
N SER A 70 -23.15 0.40 15.84
CA SER A 70 -24.44 -0.23 15.53
C SER A 70 -24.92 -1.19 16.63
N ILE A 71 -24.09 -1.47 17.63
CA ILE A 71 -24.42 -2.32 18.79
C ILE A 71 -24.57 -1.41 20.01
N ALA A 72 -25.47 -0.43 19.93
CA ALA A 72 -25.96 0.21 21.15
C ALA A 72 -26.92 -0.80 21.83
N PRO A 73 -26.68 -1.23 23.08
CA PRO A 73 -27.66 -2.04 23.79
C PRO A 73 -28.93 -1.21 23.94
N SER A 74 -30.04 -1.73 23.41
CA SER A 74 -31.36 -1.20 23.69
C SER A 74 -31.59 -1.30 25.19
N ALA A 75 -31.63 -0.15 25.87
CA ALA A 75 -32.09 0.01 27.24
C ALA A 75 -33.42 0.77 27.22
#